data_AF-A0A8J6Q820-F1
#
_entry.id   AF-A0A8J6Q820-F1
#
_cell.length_a   1.000
_cell.length_b   1.000
_cell.length_c   1.000
_cell.angle_alpha   90.00
_cell.angle_beta   90.00
_cell.angle_gamma   90.00
#
_symmetry.space_group_name_H-M   'P 1'
#
loop_
_entity.id
_entity.type
_entity.pdbx_description
1 polymer ?
#
loop_
_entity_poly.entity_id
_entity_poly.type
_entity_poly.pdbx_seq_one_letter_code
_entity_poly.pdbx_strand_id
1 'polypeptide(L)'
;MNSDKLTQDAFLKAQKKIYNLKIFYIHLVGYLILAALLGYNLYIMSGPYKDFFFWFNIIVLVAWTVFISIHGWYVFKGKILFKKDWEARKIKAFLEKEKINRWE
;
A
#
# COMPACT_ATOMS: atom_id res chain seq x y z
N MET A 1 8.33 -13.17 30.68
CA MET A 1 9.61 -12.48 30.35
C MET A 1 10.04 -12.68 28.89
N ASN A 2 10.17 -13.91 28.36
CA ASN A 2 10.46 -14.09 26.93
C ASN A 2 9.21 -13.92 26.03
N SER A 3 8.03 -14.28 26.54
CA SER A 3 6.73 -14.05 25.88
C SER A 3 6.45 -12.58 25.61
N ASP A 4 6.76 -11.70 26.57
CA ASP A 4 6.40 -10.27 26.53
C ASP A 4 7.23 -9.49 25.50
N LYS A 5 8.51 -9.88 25.32
CA LYS A 5 9.37 -9.33 24.25
C LYS A 5 8.86 -9.75 22.87
N LEU A 6 8.43 -11.00 22.71
CA LEU A 6 7.87 -11.51 21.46
C LEU A 6 6.57 -10.79 21.06
N THR A 7 5.70 -10.47 22.03
CA THR A 7 4.48 -9.69 21.79
C THR A 7 4.78 -8.23 21.43
N GLN A 8 5.74 -7.58 22.09
CA GLN A 8 6.15 -6.21 21.74
C GLN A 8 6.77 -6.11 20.34
N ASP A 9 7.66 -7.03 19.98
CA ASP A 9 8.26 -7.07 18.64
C ASP A 9 7.21 -7.31 17.54
N ALA A 10 6.24 -8.18 17.80
CA ALA A 10 5.12 -8.41 16.89
C ALA A 10 4.24 -7.16 16.73
N PHE A 11 3.97 -6.44 17.83
CA PHE A 11 3.21 -5.21 17.84
C PHE A 11 3.92 -4.10 17.06
N LEU A 12 5.22 -3.88 17.28
CA LEU A 12 6.03 -2.91 16.55
C LEU A 12 6.09 -3.20 15.05
N LYS A 13 6.23 -4.48 14.67
CA LYS A 13 6.18 -4.91 13.26
C LYS A 13 4.82 -4.62 12.63
N ALA A 14 3.73 -4.84 13.35
CA ALA A 14 2.39 -4.53 12.87
C ALA A 14 2.17 -3.02 12.72
N GLN A 15 2.62 -2.22 13.69
CA GLN A 15 2.50 -0.76 13.65
C GLN A 15 3.29 -0.16 12.48
N LYS A 16 4.53 -0.60 12.26
CA LYS A 16 5.36 -0.16 11.12
C LYS A 16 4.71 -0.49 9.76
N LYS A 17 4.03 -1.64 9.65
CA LYS A 17 3.28 -2.01 8.44
C LYS A 17 2.08 -1.09 8.20
N ILE A 18 1.31 -0.77 9.25
CA ILE A 18 0.17 0.16 9.13
C ILE A 18 0.66 1.55 8.72
N TYR A 19 1.77 2.01 9.31
CA TYR A 19 2.37 3.29 8.98
C TYR A 19 2.79 3.38 7.51
N ASN A 20 3.53 2.38 7.01
CA ASN A 20 3.92 2.32 5.60
C ASN A 20 2.71 2.28 4.65
N LEU A 21 1.63 1.60 5.06
CA LEU A 21 0.40 1.55 4.28
C LEU A 21 -0.29 2.92 4.22
N LYS A 22 -0.37 3.64 5.35
CA LYS A 22 -0.91 5.00 5.39
C LYS A 22 -0.14 5.94 4.46
N ILE A 23 1.19 5.89 4.51
CA ILE A 23 2.05 6.68 3.63
C ILE A 23 1.76 6.36 2.16
N PHE A 24 1.68 5.08 1.79
CA PHE A 24 1.36 4.67 0.43
C PHE A 24 0.03 5.26 -0.05
N TYR A 25 -1.03 5.18 0.77
CA TYR A 25 -2.34 5.73 0.41
C TYR A 25 -2.31 7.25 0.25
N ILE A 26 -1.56 7.98 1.08
CA ILE A 26 -1.39 9.43 0.92
C ILE A 26 -0.74 9.74 -0.44
N HIS A 27 0.32 9.01 -0.82
CA HIS A 27 0.98 9.18 -2.11
C HIS A 27 0.05 8.81 -3.28
N LEU A 28 -0.72 7.73 -3.15
CA LEU A 28 -1.68 7.30 -4.17
C LEU A 28 -2.80 8.32 -4.37
N VAL A 29 -3.37 8.85 -3.29
CA VAL A 29 -4.41 9.89 -3.35
C VAL A 29 -3.84 11.17 -3.94
N GLY A 30 -2.64 11.59 -3.51
CA GLY A 30 -1.94 12.74 -4.09
C GLY A 30 -1.69 12.57 -5.59
N TYR A 31 -1.29 11.38 -6.02
CA TYR A 31 -1.14 11.04 -7.44
C TYR A 31 -2.46 11.18 -8.22
N LEU A 32 -3.57 10.65 -7.69
CA LEU A 32 -4.88 10.77 -8.36
C LEU A 32 -5.34 12.24 -8.49
N ILE A 33 -5.12 13.05 -7.46
CA ILE A 33 -5.44 14.48 -7.48
C ILE A 33 -4.57 15.21 -8.52
N LEU A 34 -3.26 14.96 -8.50
CA LEU A 34 -2.34 15.55 -9.48
C LEU A 34 -2.68 15.13 -10.91
N ALA A 35 -2.98 13.86 -11.13
CA ALA A 35 -3.38 13.35 -12.45
C ALA A 35 -4.67 14.00 -12.95
N ALA A 36 -5.66 14.20 -12.08
CA ALA A 36 -6.89 14.91 -12.42
C ALA A 36 -6.62 16.38 -12.74
N LEU A 37 -5.76 17.05 -11.98
CA LEU A 37 -5.39 18.45 -12.20
C LEU A 37 -4.62 18.64 -13.52
N LEU A 38 -3.67 17.75 -13.81
CA LEU A 38 -2.91 17.70 -15.06
C LEU A 38 -3.83 17.44 -16.26
N GLY A 39 -4.77 16.49 -16.13
CA GLY A 39 -5.78 16.23 -17.16
C GLY A 39 -6.70 17.43 -17.40
N TYR A 40 -7.14 18.10 -16.34
CA TYR A 40 -7.93 19.32 -16.45
C TYR A 40 -7.14 20.47 -17.11
N ASN A 41 -5.86 20.64 -16.74
CA ASN A 41 -4.99 21.65 -17.35
C ASN A 41 -4.84 21.42 -18.86
N LEU A 42 -4.65 20.17 -19.30
CA LEU A 42 -4.60 19.83 -20.72
C LEU A 42 -5.92 20.08 -21.46
N TYR A 43 -7.06 19.92 -20.79
CA TYR A 43 -8.38 20.17 -21.37
C TYR A 43 -8.60 21.66 -21.66
N ILE A 44 -8.24 22.55 -20.73
CA ILE A 44 -8.45 23.99 -20.87
C ILE A 44 -7.33 24.71 -21.63
N MET A 45 -6.17 24.09 -21.80
CA MET A 45 -5.00 24.77 -22.37
C MET A 45 -5.11 24.97 -23.90
N SER A 46 -4.91 26.22 -24.31
CA SER A 46 -4.89 26.67 -25.70
C SER A 46 -3.68 27.55 -25.96
N GLY A 47 -2.95 27.32 -27.06
CA GLY A 47 -1.80 28.15 -27.45
C GLY A 47 -0.70 27.34 -28.16
N PRO A 48 0.36 28.01 -28.65
CA PRO A 48 1.43 27.38 -29.43
C PRO A 48 2.28 26.38 -28.62
N TYR A 49 2.23 26.45 -27.29
CA TYR A 49 2.98 25.56 -26.40
C TYR A 49 2.21 24.30 -25.96
N LYS A 50 0.98 24.11 -26.45
CA LYS A 50 0.09 23.00 -26.02
C LYS A 50 0.76 21.62 -26.19
N ASP A 51 1.44 21.41 -27.32
CA ASP A 51 2.05 20.11 -27.63
C ASP A 51 3.22 19.79 -26.70
N PHE A 52 4.04 20.78 -26.35
CA PHE A 52 5.11 20.63 -25.38
C PHE A 52 4.56 20.21 -24.01
N PHE A 53 3.55 20.91 -23.52
CA PHE A 53 2.94 20.58 -22.24
C PHE A 53 2.21 19.24 -22.27
N PHE A 54 1.56 18.87 -23.37
CA PHE A 54 0.95 17.55 -23.52
C PHE A 54 1.98 16.43 -23.36
N TRP A 55 3.10 16.53 -24.08
CA TRP A 55 4.15 15.53 -24.01
C TRP A 55 4.82 15.48 -22.63
N PHE A 56 5.06 16.65 -22.04
CA PHE A 56 5.59 16.77 -20.67
C PHE A 56 4.65 16.13 -19.63
N ASN A 57 3.34 16.40 -19.72
CA ASN A 57 2.33 15.82 -18.82
C ASN A 57 2.31 14.28 -18.93
N ILE A 58 2.39 13.73 -20.14
CA ILE A 58 2.44 12.29 -20.36
C ILE A 58 3.66 11.69 -19.67
N ILE A 59 4.85 12.27 -19.85
CA ILE A 59 6.08 11.78 -19.19
C ILE A 59 5.94 11.82 -17.67
N VAL A 60 5.45 12.93 -17.13
CA VAL A 60 5.25 13.09 -15.69
C VAL A 60 4.30 12.02 -15.16
N LEU A 61 3.16 11.80 -15.82
CA LEU A 61 2.21 10.76 -15.43
C LEU A 61 2.83 9.36 -15.48
N VAL A 62 3.57 9.03 -16.54
CA VAL A 62 4.22 7.72 -16.69
C VAL A 62 5.29 7.52 -15.61
N ALA A 63 6.17 8.50 -15.39
CA ALA A 63 7.22 8.42 -14.37
C ALA A 63 6.62 8.26 -12.96
N TRP A 64 5.58 9.01 -12.64
CA TRP A 64 4.88 8.89 -11.37
C TRP A 64 4.11 7.59 -11.21
N THR A 65 3.52 7.06 -12.30
CA THR A 65 2.89 5.74 -12.30
C THR A 65 3.92 4.66 -11.92
N VAL A 66 5.09 4.68 -12.56
CA VAL A 66 6.18 3.73 -12.26
C VAL A 66 6.64 3.86 -10.81
N PHE A 67 6.82 5.08 -10.30
CA PHE A 67 7.20 5.32 -8.91
C PHE A 67 6.18 4.75 -7.92
N ILE A 68 4.88 5.00 -8.13
CA ILE A 68 3.80 4.47 -7.27
C ILE A 68 3.73 2.95 -7.38
N SER A 69 3.90 2.36 -8.58
CA SER A 69 3.92 0.91 -8.75
C SER A 69 5.06 0.25 -7.97
N ILE A 70 6.27 0.81 -8.01
CA ILE A 70 7.42 0.31 -7.24
C ILE A 70 7.17 0.47 -5.73
N HIS A 71 6.67 1.63 -5.30
CA HIS A 71 6.37 1.88 -3.88
C HIS A 71 5.29 0.94 -3.36
N GLY A 72 4.23 0.72 -4.15
CA GLY A 72 3.18 -0.25 -3.88
C GLY A 72 3.73 -1.67 -3.79
N TRP A 73 4.57 -2.08 -4.74
CA TRP A 73 5.24 -3.37 -4.68
C TRP A 73 6.02 -3.54 -3.37
N TYR A 74 6.80 -2.55 -2.94
CA TYR A 74 7.54 -2.61 -1.68
C TYR A 74 6.60 -2.72 -0.45
N VAL A 75 5.51 -1.98 -0.41
CA VAL A 75 4.54 -1.98 0.69
C VAL A 75 3.71 -3.27 0.73
N PHE A 76 3.37 -3.84 -0.42
CA PHE A 76 2.50 -5.01 -0.55
C PHE A 76 3.22 -6.35 -0.73
N LYS A 77 4.53 -6.38 -1.03
CA LYS A 77 5.34 -7.61 -1.18
C LYS A 77 5.19 -8.55 0.02
N GLY A 78 5.12 -7.98 1.23
CA GLY A 78 4.91 -8.74 2.46
C GLY A 78 3.45 -9.15 2.74
N LYS A 79 2.45 -8.64 2.02
CA LYS A 79 1.03 -9.01 2.19
C LYS A 79 0.59 -10.07 1.18
N ILE A 80 1.02 -10.00 -0.07
CA ILE A 80 0.60 -10.96 -1.12
C ILE A 80 1.18 -12.35 -0.85
N LEU A 81 2.45 -12.43 -0.43
CA LEU A 81 3.12 -13.71 -0.13
C LEU A 81 2.73 -14.31 1.24
N PHE A 82 2.44 -13.48 2.24
CA PHE A 82 2.14 -13.99 3.60
C PHE A 82 0.64 -14.18 3.88
N LYS A 83 -0.28 -13.75 3.01
CA LYS A 83 -1.73 -13.79 3.31
C LYS A 83 -2.22 -15.21 3.56
N LYS A 84 -1.93 -16.15 2.65
CA LYS A 84 -2.44 -17.52 2.73
C LYS A 84 -1.90 -18.28 3.95
N ASP A 85 -0.59 -18.26 4.17
CA ASP A 85 0.01 -19.01 5.27
C ASP A 85 -0.27 -18.40 6.64
N TRP A 86 -0.37 -17.08 6.75
CA TRP A 86 -0.71 -16.43 8.01
C TRP A 86 -2.18 -16.63 8.37
N GLU A 87 -3.10 -16.50 7.41
CA GLU A 87 -4.54 -16.77 7.62
C GLU A 87 -4.76 -18.25 7.98
N ALA A 88 -4.15 -19.18 7.26
CA ALA A 88 -4.25 -20.62 7.55
C ALA A 88 -3.72 -20.97 8.96
N ARG A 89 -2.58 -20.39 9.36
CA ARG A 89 -2.03 -20.58 10.71
C ARG A 89 -2.92 -20.00 11.79
N LYS A 90 -3.55 -18.84 11.55
CA LYS A 90 -4.46 -18.23 12.51
C LYS A 90 -5.75 -19.03 12.66
N ILE A 91 -6.34 -19.50 11.56
CA ILE A 91 -7.50 -20.38 11.57
C ILE A 91 -7.19 -21.67 12.35
N LYS A 92 -6.03 -22.29 12.11
CA LYS A 92 -5.60 -23.49 12.85
C LYS A 92 -5.45 -23.22 14.35
N ALA A 93 -4.84 -22.10 14.73
CA ALA A 93 -4.70 -21.71 16.14
C ALA A 93 -6.05 -21.40 16.83
N PHE A 94 -7.02 -20.84 16.11
CA PHE A 94 -8.38 -20.63 16.63
C PHE A 94 -9.12 -21.95 16.81
N LEU A 95 -9.04 -22.87 15.84
CA LEU A 95 -9.64 -24.21 15.93
C LEU A 95 -9.04 -25.06 17.07
N GLU A 96 -7.73 -24.96 17.33
CA GLU A 96 -7.09 -25.61 18.47
C GLU A 96 -7.55 -25.01 19.81
N LYS A 97 -7.66 -23.69 19.91
CA LYS A 97 -8.20 -23.03 21.12
C LYS A 97 -9.65 -23.39 21.39
N GLU A 98 -10.50 -23.46 20.36
CA GLU A 98 -11.87 -23.95 20.51
C GLU A 98 -11.95 -25.41 20.92
N LYS A 99 -11.04 -26.27 20.44
CA LYS A 99 -10.97 -27.65 20.90
C LYS A 99 -10.59 -27.73 22.36
N ILE A 100 -9.56 -27.01 22.80
CA ILE A 100 -9.10 -27.04 24.19
C ILE A 100 -10.20 -26.56 25.15
N ASN A 101 -10.93 -25.49 24.80
CA ASN A 101 -12.05 -24.99 25.61
C ASN A 101 -13.32 -25.85 25.60
N ARG A 102 -13.39 -26.91 24.77
CA ARG A 102 -14.57 -27.80 24.68
C ARG A 102 -14.41 -29.10 25.47
N TRP A 103 -13.21 -29.35 26.03
CA TRP A 103 -12.89 -30.53 26.85
C TRP A 103 -12.56 -30.17 28.30
N GLU A 104 -12.73 -28.91 28.67
CA GLU A 104 -12.89 -28.41 30.06
C GLU A 104 -14.36 -28.05 30.28
#